data_AF-A0A8I1QS27-F1
#
_entry.id   AF-A0A8I1QS27-F1
#
_cell.length_a   1.000
_cell.length_b   1.000
_cell.length_c   1.000
_cell.angle_alpha   90.00
_cell.angle_beta   90.00
_cell.angle_gamma   90.00
#
_symmetry.space_group_name_H-M   'P 1'
#
loop_
_entity.id
_entity.type
_entity.pdbx_description
1 polymer ?
#
loop_
_entity_poly.entity_id
_entity_poly.type
_entity_poly.pdbx_seq_one_letter_code
_entity_poly.pdbx_strand_id
1 'polypeptide(L)' 'MKRKTETLNIRVTSDLKELVRLAAEREHRTLANFVEVLVRNHCDEHQIYAGNQSDATRPQRRKREK' A
#
# COMPACT_ATOMS: atom_id res chain seq x y z
N MET A 1 -1.92 8.10 16.68
CA MET A 1 -2.04 6.99 15.71
C MET A 1 -0.65 6.72 15.13
N LYS A 2 -0.05 5.55 15.38
CA LYS A 2 1.33 5.24 14.95
C LYS A 2 1.38 5.10 13.43
N ARG A 3 1.93 6.07 12.70
CA ARG A 3 2.38 5.86 11.32
C ARG A 3 3.56 4.89 11.40
N LYS A 4 3.31 3.59 11.24
CA LYS A 4 4.37 2.59 11.08
C LYS A 4 4.96 2.82 9.69
N THR A 5 5.96 3.69 9.61
CA THR A 5 6.74 3.86 8.39
C THR A 5 7.81 2.78 8.37
N GLU A 6 7.63 1.77 7.52
CA GLU A 6 8.66 0.76 7.25
C GLU A 6 9.54 1.24 6.10
N THR A 7 10.86 1.08 6.22
CA THR A 7 11.81 1.52 5.20
C THR A 7 11.94 0.44 4.13
N LEU A 8 11.48 0.73 2.91
CA LEU A 8 11.59 -0.15 1.75
C LEU A 8 12.81 0.24 0.90
N ASN A 9 13.82 -0.63 0.82
CA ASN A 9 14.99 -0.43 -0.04
C ASN A 9 14.75 -1.06 -1.42
N ILE A 10 14.58 -0.23 -2.45
CA ILE A 10 14.36 -0.68 -3.82
C ILE A 10 15.58 -0.32 -4.67
N ARG A 11 16.11 -1.29 -5.43
CA ARG A 11 17.11 -1.02 -6.46
C ARG A 11 16.38 -0.77 -7.78
N VAL A 12 16.62 0.41 -8.36
CA VAL A 12 16.04 0.83 -9.63
C VAL A 12 17.15 1.32 -10.56
N THR A 13 16.88 1.35 -11.85
CA THR A 13 17.77 1.97 -12.84
C THR A 13 17.78 3.49 -12.68
N SER A 14 18.86 4.13 -13.16
CA SER A 14 19.02 5.58 -13.12
C SER A 14 17.88 6.29 -13.88
N ASP A 15 17.47 5.76 -15.03
CA ASP A 15 16.37 6.31 -15.82
C ASP A 15 15.04 6.29 -15.06
N LEU A 16 14.73 5.17 -14.38
CA LEU A 16 13.48 5.07 -13.61
C LEU A 16 13.49 6.05 -12.44
N LYS A 17 14.64 6.25 -11.79
CA LYS A 17 14.78 7.24 -10.71
C LYS A 17 14.46 8.66 -11.18
N GLU A 18 14.93 9.04 -12.37
CA GLU A 18 14.64 10.38 -12.92
C GLU A 18 13.18 10.52 -13.32
N LEU A 19 12.60 9.51 -13.96
CA LEU A 19 11.18 9.50 -14.32
C LEU A 19 10.27 9.64 -13.09
N VAL A 20 10.53 8.85 -12.06
CA VAL A 20 9.76 8.89 -10.80
C VAL A 20 9.94 10.23 -10.11
N ARG A 21 11.14 10.83 -10.14
CA ARG A 21 11.38 12.17 -9.59
C ARG A 21 10.58 13.22 -10.34
N LEU A 22 10.63 13.21 -11.67
CA LEU A 22 9.92 14.17 -12.51
C LEU A 22 8.40 14.08 -12.32
N ALA A 23 7.87 12.86 -12.18
CA ALA A 23 6.45 12.62 -11.89
C ALA A 23 6.07 13.07 -10.47
N ALA A 24 6.90 12.77 -9.46
CA ALA A 24 6.68 13.20 -8.08
C ALA A 24 6.71 14.74 -7.94
N GLU A 25 7.62 15.42 -8.64
CA GLU A 25 7.69 16.88 -8.68
C GLU A 25 6.43 17.49 -9.31
N ARG A 26 5.90 16.88 -10.38
CA ARG A 26 4.65 17.31 -11.01
C ARG A 26 3.43 17.19 -10.08
N GLU A 27 3.39 16.17 -9.23
CA GLU A 27 2.31 15.99 -8.26
C GLU A 27 2.50 16.76 -6.95
N HIS A 28 3.60 17.50 -6.78
CA HIS A 28 3.98 18.15 -5.52
C HIS A 28 4.03 17.19 -4.32
N ARG A 29 4.36 15.92 -4.56
CA ARG A 29 4.42 14.86 -3.55
C ARG A 29 5.85 14.36 -3.40
N THR A 30 6.19 13.86 -2.22
CA THR A 30 7.50 13.21 -2.03
C THR A 30 7.58 11.94 -2.86
N LEU A 31 8.79 11.55 -3.27
CA LEU A 31 9.05 10.30 -4.01
C LEU A 31 8.39 9.08 -3.34
N ALA A 32 8.49 8.97 -2.01
CA ALA A 32 7.89 7.87 -1.25
C ALA A 32 6.36 7.85 -1.38
N ASN A 33 5.71 9.01 -1.27
CA ASN A 33 4.25 9.11 -1.37
C ASN A 33 3.76 8.84 -2.80
N PHE A 34 4.52 9.27 -3.81
CA PHE A 34 4.23 8.97 -5.21
C PHE A 34 4.31 7.46 -5.47
N VAL A 35 5.38 6.80 -5.02
CA VAL A 35 5.52 5.34 -5.14
C VAL A 35 4.42 4.62 -4.37
N GLU A 36 4.02 5.10 -3.18
CA GLU A 36 2.92 4.49 -2.42
C GLU A 36 1.59 4.53 -3.18
N VAL A 37 1.25 5.66 -3.80
CA VAL A 37 0.02 5.79 -4.62
C VAL A 37 0.11 4.91 -5.85
N LEU A 38 1.26 4.85 -6.52
CA LEU A 38 1.46 4.06 -7.73
C LEU A 38 1.31 2.56 -7.44
N VAL A 39 1.89 2.09 -6.33
CA VAL A 39 1.73 0.71 -5.86
C VAL A 39 0.29 0.43 -5.44
N ARG A 40 -0.37 1.34 -4.72
CA ARG A 40 -1.78 1.18 -4.34
C ARG A 40 -2.71 1.09 -5.54
N ASN A 41 -2.56 1.98 -6.52
CA ASN A 41 -3.35 1.95 -7.75
C ASN A 41 -3.11 0.66 -8.53
N HIS A 42 -1.84 0.26 -8.67
CA HIS A 42 -1.51 -1.00 -9.34
C HIS A 42 -2.14 -2.21 -8.63
N CYS A 43 -2.07 -2.27 -7.30
CA CYS A 43 -2.73 -3.33 -6.54
C CYS A 43 -4.26 -3.28 -6.67
N ASP A 44 -4.88 -2.10 -6.70
CA ASP A 44 -6.33 -1.95 -6.85
C ASP A 44 -6.80 -2.40 -8.24
N GLU A 45 -6.11 -1.95 -9.30
CA GLU A 45 -6.36 -2.34 -10.69
C GLU A 45 -6.16 -3.85 -10.92
N HIS A 46 -5.15 -4.44 -10.28
CA HIS A 46 -4.86 -5.87 -10.40
C HIS A 46 -5.56 -6.74 -9.35
N GLN A 47 -6.41 -6.16 -8.49
CA GLN A 47 -7.08 -6.86 -7.38
C GLN A 47 -6.09 -7.62 -6.46
N ILE A 48 -4.85 -7.11 -6.33
CA ILE A 48 -3.80 -7.68 -5.49
C ILE A 48 -4.02 -7.17 -4.07
N TYR A 49 -4.85 -7.87 -3.33
CA TYR A 49 -5.02 -7.63 -1.91
C TYR A 49 -3.90 -8.33 -1.16
N ALA A 50 -2.99 -7.57 -0.56
CA ALA A 50 -2.05 -8.11 0.44
C ALA A 50 -2.90 -8.80 1.52
N GLY A 51 -2.87 -10.14 1.51
CA GLY A 51 -3.86 -10.95 2.18
C GLY A 51 -4.03 -10.58 3.65
N ASN A 52 -5.12 -9.88 3.96
CA ASN A 52 -5.78 -10.01 5.26
C ASN A 52 -6.87 -11.07 5.15
N GLN A 53 -6.50 -12.26 4.68
CA GLN A 53 -7.27 -13.48 4.94
C GLN A 53 -6.96 -13.94 6.37
N SER A 54 -7.38 -13.18 7.39
CA SER A 54 -7.46 -13.67 8.78
C SER A 54 -8.13 -12.67 9.72
N ASP A 55 -9.29 -12.10 9.35
CA ASP A 55 -10.24 -11.61 10.38
C ASP A 55 -11.71 -11.80 9.98
N ALA A 56 -11.99 -12.77 9.08
CA ALA A 56 -13.36 -13.10 8.66
C ALA A 56 -13.91 -14.37 9.34
N THR A 57 -13.43 -14.72 10.53
CA THR A 57 -14.07 -15.71 11.40
C THR A 57 -14.21 -15.18 12.82
N ARG A 58 -14.97 -14.11 12.97
CA ARG A 58 -15.68 -13.83 14.23
C ARG A 58 -17.14 -14.27 14.09
N PRO A 59 -17.49 -15.55 14.33
CA PRO A 59 -18.89 -15.88 14.53
C PRO A 59 -19.34 -15.16 15.81
N GLN A 60 -20.36 -14.34 15.63
CA GLN A 60 -21.00 -13.54 16.63
C GLN A 60 -21.59 -14.44 17.72
N ARG A 61 -21.02 -14.39 18.94
CA ARG A 61 -21.67 -14.92 20.14
C ARG A 61 -23.03 -14.22 20.34
N ARG A 62 -24.14 -14.89 20.00
CA ARG A 62 -25.50 -14.78 20.58
C ARG A 62 -26.25 -16.06 20.12
N LYS A 63 -26.82 -16.96 20.93
CA LYS A 63 -27.34 -16.93 22.30
C LYS A 63 -27.15 -18.30 22.96
N ARG A 64 -27.02 -18.27 24.28
CA ARG A 64 -27.28 -19.39 25.20
C ARG A 64 -28.75 -19.85 25.14
N GLU A 65 -28.98 -21.04 25.69
CA GLU A 65 -30.25 -21.64 26.16
C GLU A 65 -31.16 -22.20 25.04
N LYS A 66 -31.55 -23.47 25.03
CA LYS A 66 -31.86 -24.45 26.09
C LYS A 66 -31.41 -25.86 25.71
#